data_AF-A0A3M2JBU7-F1
#
_entry.id   AF-A0A3M2JBU7-F1
#
_cell.length_a   1.000
_cell.length_b   1.000
_cell.length_c   1.000
_cell.angle_alpha   90.00
_cell.angle_beta   90.00
_cell.angle_gamma   90.00
#
_symmetry.space_group_name_H-M   'P 1'
#
loop_
_entity.id
_entity.type
_entity.pdbx_description
1 polymer ?
#
loop_
_entity_poly.entity_id
_entity_poly.type
_entity_poly.pdbx_seq_one_letter_code
_entity_poly.pdbx_strand_id
1 'polypeptide(L)'
;MRAVLTDPARRTTRTPRRYLLSGLVRCAVCGKAMYSGTDSRRRRYACRATQGFAGCGRVSITAPQLETAISTAVLVRLDSPDLAAILAGKPAEADTTVTALHETIAADLARLEELAATWGEGDLTLAEWKAAKSRIDTRLATTRRQLAAARGTGTCYP
;
A
#
# COMPACT_ATOMS: atom_id res chain seq x y z
N MET A 1 3.78 7.78 5.86
CA MET A 1 2.38 7.29 5.70
C MET A 1 1.74 7.52 4.32
N ARG A 2 1.89 8.70 3.67
CA ARG A 2 1.17 9.04 2.41
C ARG A 2 1.41 8.09 1.23
N ALA A 3 2.67 7.67 1.00
CA ALA A 3 3.06 6.94 -0.22
C ALA A 3 2.26 5.66 -0.53
N VAL A 4 1.87 4.88 0.48
CA VAL A 4 1.10 3.63 0.29
C VAL A 4 -0.40 3.91 0.13
N LEU A 5 -0.91 4.94 0.81
CA LEU A 5 -2.35 5.26 0.81
C LEU A 5 -2.77 6.02 -0.45
N THR A 6 -1.85 6.75 -1.09
CA THR A 6 -2.08 7.53 -2.31
C THR A 6 -1.63 6.85 -3.59
N ASP A 7 -1.20 5.58 -3.54
CA ASP A 7 -0.78 4.83 -4.72
C ASP A 7 -1.98 4.65 -5.69
N PRO A 8 -1.93 5.16 -6.93
CA PRO A 8 -3.01 5.01 -7.90
C PRO A 8 -3.23 3.56 -8.36
N ALA A 9 -2.25 2.66 -8.17
CA ALA A 9 -2.42 1.22 -8.38
C ALA A 9 -3.16 0.53 -7.21
N ARG A 10 -3.40 1.24 -6.09
CA ARG A 10 -4.08 0.70 -4.92
C ARG A 10 -5.54 0.37 -5.24
N ARG A 11 -5.84 -0.93 -5.29
CA ARG A 11 -7.22 -1.41 -5.41
C ARG A 11 -8.04 -1.05 -4.17
N THR A 12 -9.04 -0.18 -4.32
CA THR A 12 -9.94 0.28 -3.25
C THR A 12 -11.32 -0.38 -3.26
N THR A 13 -11.69 -1.06 -4.35
CA THR A 13 -13.04 -1.62 -4.60
C THR A 13 -13.34 -2.93 -3.85
N ARG A 14 -12.53 -3.32 -2.85
CA ARG A 14 -12.70 -4.60 -2.17
C ARG A 14 -13.68 -4.47 -1.01
N THR A 15 -14.66 -5.37 -0.93
CA THR A 15 -15.53 -5.48 0.25
C THR A 15 -14.68 -5.60 1.51
N PRO A 16 -14.89 -4.74 2.53
CA PRO A 16 -14.13 -4.79 3.77
C PRO A 16 -14.28 -6.18 4.40
N ARG A 17 -13.15 -6.80 4.74
CA ARG A 17 -13.15 -8.12 5.37
C ARG A 17 -13.56 -7.97 6.83
N ARG A 18 -14.50 -8.81 7.27
CA ARG A 18 -14.96 -8.88 8.69
C ARG A 18 -13.85 -9.31 9.68
N TYR A 19 -12.79 -9.92 9.16
CA TYR A 19 -11.64 -10.44 9.91
C TYR A 19 -10.38 -9.97 9.19
N LEU A 20 -9.54 -9.20 9.90
CA LEU A 20 -8.36 -8.54 9.33
C LEU A 20 -7.30 -9.57 8.92
N LEU A 21 -7.15 -10.64 9.70
CA LEU A 21 -6.03 -11.58 9.62
C LEU A 21 -6.44 -12.93 9.00
N SER A 22 -7.60 -13.00 8.33
CA SER A 22 -8.03 -14.21 7.62
C SER A 22 -6.97 -14.67 6.60
N GLY A 23 -6.47 -15.89 6.80
CA GLY A 23 -5.44 -16.50 5.94
C GLY A 23 -3.99 -16.17 6.32
N LEU A 24 -3.77 -15.30 7.32
CA LEU A 24 -2.43 -14.91 7.76
C LEU A 24 -2.02 -15.61 9.06
N VAL A 25 -2.98 -15.90 9.94
CA VAL A 25 -2.71 -16.52 11.25
C VAL A 25 -2.39 -18.01 11.08
N ARG A 26 -1.30 -18.46 11.70
CA ARG A 26 -0.89 -19.87 11.75
C ARG A 26 -0.87 -20.39 13.18
N CYS A 27 -1.18 -21.67 13.34
CA CYS A 27 -1.14 -22.34 14.64
C CYS A 27 0.31 -22.54 15.09
N ALA A 28 0.67 -22.08 16.28
CA ALA A 28 2.00 -22.28 16.84
C ALA A 28 2.35 -23.77 17.10
N VAL A 29 1.34 -24.63 17.26
CA VAL A 29 1.54 -26.06 17.57
C VAL A 29 1.70 -26.92 16.33
N CYS A 30 0.90 -26.67 15.27
CA CYS A 30 0.92 -27.52 14.07
C CYS A 30 1.22 -26.79 12.76
N GLY A 31 1.49 -25.48 12.80
CA GLY A 31 1.87 -24.66 11.64
C GLY A 31 0.76 -24.38 10.62
N LYS A 32 -0.39 -25.06 10.74
CA LYS A 32 -1.51 -24.93 9.80
C LYS A 32 -2.24 -23.59 9.97
N ALA A 33 -2.85 -23.13 8.87
CA ALA A 33 -3.63 -21.90 8.87
C ALA A 33 -4.78 -21.98 9.88
N MET A 34 -4.98 -20.89 10.63
CA MET A 34 -6.11 -20.74 11.54
C MET A 34 -7.28 -20.09 10.82
N TYR A 35 -8.48 -20.51 11.18
CA TYR A 35 -9.71 -20.08 10.53
C TYR A 35 -10.49 -19.12 11.42
N SER A 36 -10.99 -18.05 10.82
CA SER A 36 -11.90 -17.11 11.47
C SER A 36 -13.24 -17.76 11.76
N GLY A 37 -13.80 -17.47 12.93
CA GLY A 37 -15.12 -17.97 13.33
C GLY A 37 -15.68 -17.20 14.52
N THR A 38 -16.93 -17.49 14.85
CA THR A 38 -17.59 -16.95 16.03
C THR A 38 -17.84 -18.06 17.03
N ASP A 39 -17.60 -17.78 18.30
CA ASP A 39 -17.95 -18.63 19.43
C ASP A 39 -18.74 -17.80 20.43
N SER A 40 -19.97 -18.22 20.74
CA SER A 40 -20.82 -17.52 21.71
C SER A 40 -20.89 -16.00 21.48
N ARG A 41 -21.08 -15.61 20.20
CA ARG A 41 -21.08 -14.22 19.67
C ARG A 41 -19.73 -13.48 19.69
N ARG A 42 -18.64 -14.09 20.16
CA ARG A 42 -17.29 -13.50 20.13
C ARG A 42 -16.51 -13.97 18.91
N ARG A 43 -15.82 -13.04 18.23
CA ARG A 43 -14.96 -13.33 17.07
C ARG A 43 -13.65 -13.97 17.52
N ARG A 44 -13.22 -15.05 16.87
CA ARG A 44 -11.96 -15.76 17.17
C ARG A 44 -11.29 -16.34 15.92
N TYR A 45 -9.99 -16.59 16.03
CA TYR A 45 -9.25 -17.46 15.13
C TYR A 45 -9.01 -18.79 15.82
N ALA A 46 -9.31 -19.90 15.16
CA ALA A 46 -9.12 -21.23 15.74
C ALA A 46 -8.45 -22.19 14.76
N CYS A 47 -7.56 -23.03 15.29
CA CYS A 47 -7.02 -24.16 14.57
C CYS A 47 -8.06 -25.29 14.63
N ARG A 48 -8.82 -25.52 13.55
CA ARG A 48 -9.94 -26.48 13.53
C ARG A 48 -9.48 -27.87 13.09
N ALA A 49 -9.94 -28.90 13.80
CA ALA A 49 -9.68 -30.32 13.49
C ALA A 49 -10.94 -31.07 12.99
N THR A 50 -12.01 -30.36 12.64
CA THR A 50 -13.28 -30.94 12.16
C THR A 50 -13.19 -31.36 10.70
N GLN A 51 -14.13 -32.20 10.22
CA GLN A 51 -14.18 -32.60 8.81
C GLN A 51 -14.07 -31.40 7.86
N GLY A 52 -13.17 -31.49 6.88
CA GLY A 52 -12.82 -30.38 5.97
C GLY A 52 -11.69 -29.46 6.45
N PHE A 53 -11.18 -29.64 7.67
CA PHE A 53 -10.07 -28.85 8.21
C PHE A 53 -8.96 -29.75 8.73
N ALA A 54 -7.72 -29.40 8.39
CA ALA A 54 -6.57 -30.22 8.73
C ALA A 54 -5.89 -29.82 10.06
N GLY A 55 -6.42 -28.86 10.82
CA GLY A 55 -5.80 -28.33 12.04
C GLY A 55 -5.80 -29.29 13.23
N CYS A 56 -5.19 -28.88 14.34
CA CYS A 56 -5.03 -29.72 15.53
C CYS A 56 -6.11 -29.52 16.61
N GLY A 57 -6.99 -28.52 16.51
CA GLY A 57 -8.07 -28.31 17.49
C GLY A 57 -7.64 -27.61 18.79
N ARG A 58 -6.34 -27.51 19.07
CA ARG A 58 -5.81 -27.16 20.41
C ARG A 58 -5.71 -25.66 20.70
N VAL A 59 -5.55 -24.84 19.66
CA VAL A 59 -5.24 -23.40 19.84
C VAL A 59 -6.35 -22.55 19.25
N SER A 60 -6.79 -21.56 20.03
CA SER A 60 -7.65 -20.49 19.57
C SER A 60 -7.28 -19.17 20.24
N ILE A 61 -7.55 -18.07 19.55
CA ILE A 61 -7.26 -16.72 20.04
C ILE A 61 -8.39 -15.77 19.66
N THR A 62 -8.74 -14.87 20.58
CA THR A 62 -9.82 -13.90 20.39
C THR A 62 -9.40 -12.85 19.36
N ALA A 63 -10.23 -12.67 18.33
CA ALA A 63 -9.87 -11.84 17.18
C ALA A 63 -9.66 -10.36 17.53
N PRO A 64 -10.53 -9.68 18.31
CA PRO A 64 -10.34 -8.27 18.66
C PRO A 64 -8.95 -7.96 19.23
N GLN A 65 -8.49 -8.73 20.22
CA GLN A 65 -7.20 -8.47 20.87
C GLN A 65 -6.01 -8.69 19.92
N LEU A 66 -6.04 -9.79 19.17
CA LEU A 66 -4.99 -10.08 18.19
C LEU A 66 -4.97 -9.03 17.07
N GLU A 67 -6.13 -8.68 16.53
CA GLU A 67 -6.24 -7.70 15.45
C GLU A 67 -5.75 -6.32 15.90
N THR A 68 -6.11 -5.87 17.11
CA THR A 68 -5.61 -4.62 17.68
C THR A 68 -4.10 -4.63 17.85
N ALA A 69 -3.55 -5.67 18.47
CA ALA A 69 -2.10 -5.78 18.71
C ALA A 69 -1.30 -5.75 17.38
N ILE A 70 -1.75 -6.52 16.38
CA ILE A 70 -1.09 -6.55 15.07
C ILE A 70 -1.25 -5.21 14.34
N SER A 71 -2.44 -4.60 14.39
CA SER A 71 -2.66 -3.29 13.74
C SER A 71 -1.75 -2.22 14.35
N THR A 72 -1.64 -2.17 15.68
CA THR A 72 -0.72 -1.26 16.38
C THR A 72 0.73 -1.53 15.99
N ALA A 73 1.17 -2.79 16.01
CA ALA A 73 2.54 -3.14 15.63
C ALA A 73 2.86 -2.75 14.18
N VAL A 74 1.91 -2.96 13.25
CA VAL A 74 2.05 -2.56 11.85
C VAL A 74 2.16 -1.04 11.74
N LEU A 75 1.33 -0.28 12.46
CA LEU A 75 1.40 1.19 12.45
C LEU A 75 2.73 1.70 13.00
N VAL A 76 3.19 1.18 14.15
CA VAL A 76 4.50 1.51 14.72
C VAL A 76 5.63 1.21 13.74
N ARG A 77 5.56 0.07 13.03
CA ARG A 77 6.55 -0.28 12.02
C ARG A 77 6.48 0.64 10.81
N LEU A 78 5.28 1.06 10.37
CA LEU A 78 5.09 2.02 9.28
C LEU A 78 5.60 3.43 9.60
N ASP A 79 5.58 3.79 10.88
CA ASP A 79 6.12 5.07 11.36
C ASP A 79 7.63 5.01 11.64
N SER A 80 8.23 3.81 11.63
CA SER A 80 9.68 3.68 11.81
C SER A 80 10.47 4.20 10.59
N PRO A 81 11.57 4.95 10.80
CA PRO A 81 12.38 5.52 9.72
C PRO A 81 12.95 4.45 8.79
N ASP A 82 13.23 3.25 9.30
CA ASP A 82 13.73 2.14 8.50
C ASP A 82 12.71 1.63 7.47
N LEU A 83 11.41 1.58 7.82
CA LEU A 83 10.40 1.20 6.83
C LEU A 83 10.14 2.34 5.86
N ALA A 84 10.22 3.59 6.31
CA ALA A 84 10.17 4.75 5.42
C ALA A 84 11.32 4.71 4.39
N ALA A 85 12.52 4.32 4.79
CA ALA A 85 13.67 4.16 3.89
C ALA A 85 13.51 2.98 2.91
N ILE A 86 12.97 1.85 3.37
CA ILE A 86 12.68 0.69 2.51
C ILE A 86 11.53 1.01 1.52
N LEU A 87 10.46 1.66 1.99
CA LEU A 87 9.34 2.11 1.16
C LEU A 87 9.73 3.25 0.21
N ALA A 88 10.71 4.08 0.59
CA ALA A 88 11.33 5.09 -0.27
C ALA A 88 12.25 4.48 -1.33
N GLY A 89 12.50 3.16 -1.27
CA GLY A 89 13.25 2.42 -2.29
C GLY A 89 14.75 2.45 -2.06
N LYS A 90 15.23 1.67 -1.08
CA LYS A 90 16.60 1.18 -1.08
C LYS A 90 16.63 -0.34 -1.27
N PRO A 91 16.64 -0.85 -2.51
CA PRO A 91 17.45 -2.01 -2.83
C PRO A 91 18.94 -1.58 -2.83
N ALA A 92 19.82 -2.48 -2.42
CA ALA A 92 21.24 -2.34 -2.69
C ALA A 92 21.42 -2.25 -4.22
N GLU A 93 22.18 -1.25 -4.68
CA GLU A 93 22.24 -0.73 -6.06
C GLU A 93 21.03 0.12 -6.48
N ALA A 94 21.23 1.44 -6.42
CA ALA A 94 20.27 2.42 -6.89
C ALA A 94 20.02 2.24 -8.38
N ASP A 95 18.83 1.77 -8.74
CA ASP A 95 18.31 1.89 -10.10
C ASP A 95 18.10 3.39 -10.38
N THR A 96 19.12 4.02 -10.96
CA THR A 96 19.17 5.45 -11.33
C THR A 96 17.93 5.87 -12.10
N THR A 97 17.32 4.94 -12.82
CA THR A 97 16.06 5.09 -13.55
C THR A 97 14.88 5.43 -12.63
N VAL A 98 14.71 4.71 -11.51
CA VAL A 98 13.59 4.92 -10.57
C VAL A 98 13.71 6.27 -9.87
N THR A 99 14.93 6.62 -9.46
CA THR A 99 15.23 7.93 -8.85
C THR A 99 14.95 9.08 -9.82
N ALA A 100 15.41 8.98 -11.08
CA ALA A 100 15.16 9.98 -12.10
C ALA A 100 13.65 10.15 -12.42
N LEU A 101 12.89 9.05 -12.42
CA LEU A 101 11.43 9.09 -12.59
C LEU A 101 10.73 9.78 -11.42
N HIS A 102 11.19 9.57 -10.17
CA HIS A 102 10.68 10.30 -9.00
C HIS A 102 10.98 11.79 -9.07
N GLU A 103 12.21 12.18 -9.42
CA GLU A 103 12.61 13.58 -9.59
C GLU A 103 11.79 14.28 -10.66
N THR A 104 11.53 13.60 -11.79
CA THR A 104 10.68 14.12 -12.86
C THR A 104 9.24 14.36 -12.39
N ILE A 105 8.66 13.44 -11.62
CA ILE A 105 7.33 13.62 -11.03
C ILE A 105 7.30 14.81 -10.08
N ALA A 106 8.32 14.96 -9.22
CA ALA A 106 8.41 16.07 -8.29
C ALA A 106 8.49 17.42 -9.02
N ALA A 107 9.31 17.51 -10.06
CA ALA A 107 9.44 18.71 -10.88
C ALA A 107 8.12 19.08 -11.59
N ASP A 108 7.38 18.09 -12.09
CA ASP A 108 6.08 18.31 -12.75
C ASP A 108 5.01 18.82 -11.78
N LEU A 109 5.00 18.31 -10.54
CA LEU A 109 4.09 18.78 -9.50
C LEU A 109 4.42 20.22 -9.09
N ALA A 110 5.70 20.54 -8.88
CA ALA A 110 6.14 21.90 -8.58
C ALA A 110 5.73 22.88 -9.69
N ARG A 111 5.84 22.47 -10.96
CA ARG A 111 5.45 23.31 -12.10
C ARG A 111 3.93 23.50 -12.21
N LEU A 112 3.13 22.54 -11.77
CA LEU A 112 1.67 22.72 -11.66
C LEU A 112 1.30 23.68 -10.54
N GLU A 113 2.03 23.68 -9.42
CA GLU A 113 1.85 24.63 -8.33
C GLU A 113 2.22 26.06 -8.77
N GLU A 114 3.35 26.23 -9.45
CA GLU A 114 3.75 27.50 -10.05
C GLU A 114 2.70 28.00 -11.05
N LEU A 115 2.25 27.14 -11.97
CA LEU A 115 1.21 27.47 -12.96
C LEU A 115 -0.12 27.87 -12.29
N ALA A 116 -0.47 27.26 -11.16
CA ALA A 116 -1.66 27.62 -10.39
C ALA A 116 -1.52 28.98 -9.71
N ALA A 117 -0.33 29.31 -9.19
CA ALA A 117 -0.04 30.61 -8.61
C ALA A 117 -0.14 31.74 -9.65
N THR A 118 0.53 31.59 -10.81
CA THR A 118 0.48 32.58 -11.91
C THR A 118 -0.94 32.81 -12.43
N TRP A 119 -1.76 31.75 -12.50
CA TRP A 119 -3.18 31.91 -12.86
C TRP A 119 -3.98 32.64 -11.76
N GLY A 120 -3.66 32.42 -10.48
CA GLY A 120 -4.26 33.15 -9.36
C GLY A 120 -3.92 34.64 -9.35
N GLU A 121 -2.75 35.01 -9.88
CA GLU A 121 -2.32 36.41 -10.06
C GLU A 121 -3.00 37.08 -11.27
N GLY A 122 -3.61 36.31 -12.16
CA GLY A 122 -4.32 36.82 -13.34
C GLY A 122 -3.46 37.00 -14.59
N ASP A 123 -2.21 36.51 -14.56
CA ASP A 123 -1.22 36.67 -15.64
C ASP A 123 -1.42 35.71 -16.82
N LEU A 124 -2.36 34.78 -16.70
CA LEU A 124 -2.72 33.80 -17.74
C LEU A 124 -4.22 33.89 -18.02
N THR A 125 -4.65 33.49 -19.21
CA THR A 125 -6.05 33.21 -19.54
C THR A 125 -6.43 31.76 -19.24
N LEU A 126 -7.74 31.47 -19.08
CA LEU A 126 -8.20 30.12 -18.71
C LEU A 126 -7.81 29.09 -19.79
N ALA A 127 -7.79 29.53 -21.05
CA ALA A 127 -7.40 28.70 -22.18
C ALA A 127 -5.90 28.36 -22.12
N GLU A 128 -5.04 29.34 -21.82
CA GLU A 128 -3.59 29.14 -21.68
C GLU A 128 -3.25 28.25 -20.48
N TRP A 129 -3.91 28.46 -19.33
CA TRP A 129 -3.75 27.61 -18.16
C TRP A 129 -4.14 26.16 -18.45
N LYS A 130 -5.31 25.92 -19.08
CA LYS A 130 -5.75 24.56 -19.46
C LYS A 130 -4.78 23.91 -20.44
N ALA A 131 -4.29 24.66 -21.43
CA ALA A 131 -3.33 24.15 -22.41
C ALA A 131 -2.00 23.77 -21.75
N ALA A 132 -1.45 24.62 -20.88
CA ALA A 132 -0.22 24.34 -20.14
C ALA A 132 -0.38 23.15 -19.17
N LYS A 133 -1.48 23.13 -18.40
CA LYS A 133 -1.79 22.04 -17.45
C LYS A 133 -1.91 20.69 -18.14
N SER A 134 -2.62 20.62 -19.28
CA SER A 134 -2.84 19.34 -19.98
C SER A 134 -1.53 18.69 -20.45
N ARG A 135 -0.53 19.48 -20.85
CA ARG A 135 0.81 18.98 -21.22
C ARG A 135 1.52 18.37 -20.02
N ILE A 136 1.50 19.06 -18.87
CA ILE A 136 2.15 18.57 -17.64
C ILE A 136 1.42 17.32 -17.11
N ASP A 137 0.08 17.31 -17.11
CA ASP A 137 -0.71 16.13 -16.71
C ASP A 137 -0.39 14.90 -17.59
N THR A 138 -0.24 15.12 -18.89
CA THR A 138 0.10 14.04 -19.83
C THR A 138 1.49 13.47 -19.54
N ARG A 139 2.47 14.33 -19.27
CA ARG A 139 3.82 13.91 -18.86
C ARG A 139 3.78 13.16 -17.54
N LEU A 140 3.10 13.71 -16.53
CA LEU A 140 2.91 13.09 -15.22
C LEU A 140 2.26 11.70 -15.30
N ALA A 141 1.23 11.55 -16.15
CA ALA A 141 0.59 10.26 -16.40
C ALA A 141 1.53 9.24 -17.07
N THR A 142 2.42 9.72 -17.94
CA THR A 142 3.42 8.88 -18.64
C THR A 142 4.52 8.43 -17.68
N THR A 143 5.12 9.36 -16.94
CA THR A 143 6.18 9.09 -15.96
C THR A 143 5.70 8.17 -14.83
N ARG A 144 4.45 8.33 -14.37
CA ARG A 144 3.84 7.42 -13.40
C ARG A 144 3.68 5.99 -13.95
N ARG A 145 3.33 5.83 -15.23
CA ARG A 145 3.27 4.49 -15.86
C ARG A 145 4.66 3.87 -15.96
N GLN A 146 5.68 4.64 -16.32
CA GLN A 146 7.07 4.17 -16.37
C GLN A 146 7.56 3.73 -14.99
N LEU A 147 7.24 4.49 -13.94
CA LEU A 147 7.58 4.14 -12.56
C LEU A 147 6.90 2.85 -12.11
N ALA A 148 5.61 2.68 -12.43
CA ALA A 148 4.88 1.46 -12.11
C ALA A 148 5.47 0.23 -12.85
N ALA A 149 5.87 0.39 -14.12
CA ALA A 149 6.53 -0.66 -14.90
C ALA A 149 7.90 -1.04 -14.32
N ALA A 150 8.75 -0.05 -13.99
CA ALA A 150 10.07 -0.27 -13.41
C ALA A 150 10.02 -0.98 -12.04
N ARG A 151 8.97 -0.72 -11.25
CA ARG A 151 8.73 -1.44 -9.97
C ARG A 151 8.19 -2.86 -10.18
N GLY A 152 7.48 -3.12 -11.29
CA GLY A 152 6.92 -4.43 -11.63
C GLY A 152 7.95 -5.41 -12.21
N THR A 153 9.10 -4.92 -12.69
CA THR A 153 10.21 -5.74 -13.20
C THR A 153 11.17 -6.23 -12.10
N GLY A 154 10.90 -5.91 -10.84
CA GLY A 154 11.62 -6.43 -9.69
C GLY A 154 11.32 -7.91 -9.43
N THR A 155 12.03 -8.78 -10.13
CA THR A 155 12.46 -10.12 -9.70
C THR A 155 11.41 -10.98 -8.97
N CYS A 156 10.61 -11.73 -9.73
CA CYS A 156 10.07 -13.00 -9.24
C CYS A 156 11.01 -14.13 -9.69
N TYR A 157 11.95 -14.50 -8.82
CA TYR A 157 12.74 -15.75 -8.88
C TYR A 157 11.81 -16.95 -8.46
N PRO A 158 12.02 -18.19 -8.96
CA PRO A 158 10.99 -19.24 -9.03
C PRO A 158 10.48 -19.81 -7.70
#